data_AF-A0A399YJF4-F1
#
_entry.id   AF-A0A399YJF4-F1
#
_cell.length_a   1.000
_cell.length_b   1.000
_cell.length_c   1.000
_cell.angle_alpha   90.00
_cell.angle_beta   90.00
_cell.angle_gamma   90.00
#
_symmetry.space_group_name_H-M   'P 1'
#
loop_
_entity.id
_entity.type
_entity.pdbx_description
1 polymer ?
#
loop_
_entity_poly.entity_id
_entity_poly.type
_entity_poly.pdbx_seq_one_letter_code
_entity_poly.pdbx_strand_id
1 'polypeptide(L)'
;MSTVVQEPGGGVTESGRGGRGWLMAGVGVGAAVLIGGGAYAAVHFLGSTGDQPDTVLPGDAAAYVRVDLDPSVGQKVAAVRFFQGLDAEAQARLEAGEWREYVWEKLTEDGDVPADLDYEADIEPWLGDRAGLAVLPVGEEEPLVAVALQVKDGQKALATMDKIKASNADAAEDEQFGYYLDGDYVVLAPAAQVDQVRAAAEQGTLDEHEAYTEDMDELGDAGVASFWFDMAKAAELEDLALDEAADLGAGGAVTSGLTDEQKAMLSGRAAGALRLSADAVEVHGLSRGYSGFSMPTGDGAHLVLDLPADTAAAWSLENGADWVQAAWDLYASIDQEGVDSFVEEASAQGFTLPDDLRTVLGSSLVLSVGPGLVEAVEGMSETETSLPQLPLAYRVQTDADQVNALLQGLGLPPNELAQRTDDGVLTLGLSQGYVDGVAAPESRLGDDATFSAAVAEAEDADAVFYVNVNEYEDRYLPLVEDEDARGALEQLAAVGVSTEVVDAGTSRFTLRFVADEE
;
A
#
# COMPACT_ATOMS: atom_id res chain seq x y z
N MET A 1 -14.54 15.30 -50.39
CA MET A 1 -14.62 13.89 -50.82
C MET A 1 -14.66 13.07 -49.55
N SER A 2 -15.76 12.38 -49.28
CA SER A 2 -15.85 11.52 -48.10
C SER A 2 -15.43 10.11 -48.49
N THR A 3 -14.43 9.58 -47.81
CA THR A 3 -14.09 8.14 -47.84
C THR A 3 -14.38 7.57 -46.47
N VAL A 4 -15.63 7.13 -46.31
CA VAL A 4 -16.00 6.14 -45.30
C VAL A 4 -15.34 4.83 -45.72
N VAL A 5 -14.51 4.26 -44.85
CA VAL A 5 -14.09 2.85 -44.96
C VAL A 5 -14.94 2.07 -43.97
N GLN A 6 -15.84 1.25 -44.50
CA GLN A 6 -16.43 0.14 -43.74
C GLN A 6 -15.49 -1.04 -43.87
N GLU A 7 -15.02 -1.59 -42.76
CA GLU A 7 -14.54 -2.98 -42.73
C GLU A 7 -15.69 -3.91 -42.30
N PRO A 8 -15.75 -5.13 -42.86
CA PRO A 8 -16.82 -6.07 -42.62
C PRO A 8 -16.62 -6.84 -41.30
N GLY A 9 -17.72 -7.31 -40.71
CA GLY A 9 -17.66 -8.03 -39.43
C GLY A 9 -16.81 -9.30 -39.48
N GLY A 10 -15.83 -9.38 -38.59
CA GLY A 10 -15.30 -10.63 -38.06
C GLY A 10 -16.05 -11.00 -36.78
N GLY A 11 -16.43 -12.26 -36.62
CA GLY A 11 -17.01 -12.71 -35.36
C GLY A 11 -15.97 -12.68 -34.25
N VAL A 12 -16.38 -12.33 -33.03
CA VAL A 12 -15.56 -12.52 -31.83
C VAL A 12 -15.33 -14.03 -31.67
N THR A 13 -14.14 -14.49 -32.03
CA THR A 13 -13.66 -15.80 -31.62
C THR A 13 -13.26 -15.69 -30.16
N GLU A 14 -13.93 -16.44 -29.29
CA GLU A 14 -13.47 -16.67 -27.92
C GLU A 14 -12.00 -17.13 -27.96
N SER A 15 -11.10 -16.27 -27.49
CA SER A 15 -9.72 -16.65 -27.20
C SER A 15 -9.78 -17.53 -25.95
N GLY A 16 -9.80 -18.84 -26.14
CA GLY A 16 -9.82 -19.82 -25.05
C GLY A 16 -8.67 -19.55 -24.08
N ARG A 17 -9.02 -19.19 -22.85
CA ARG A 17 -8.09 -18.92 -21.75
C ARG A 17 -7.52 -20.27 -21.30
N GLY A 18 -6.32 -20.60 -21.78
CA GLY A 18 -5.72 -21.91 -21.57
C GLY A 18 -4.87 -22.01 -20.31
N GLY A 19 -5.28 -22.84 -19.37
CA GLY A 19 -4.38 -23.81 -18.72
C GLY A 19 -3.47 -23.38 -17.57
N ARG A 20 -3.34 -22.10 -17.21
CA ARG A 20 -2.36 -21.64 -16.19
C ARG A 20 -2.84 -21.59 -14.73
N GLY A 21 -4.05 -22.07 -14.42
CA GLY A 21 -4.76 -21.78 -13.15
C GLY A 21 -4.23 -22.45 -11.87
N TRP A 22 -3.39 -23.49 -11.94
CA TRP A 22 -3.21 -24.36 -10.76
C TRP A 22 -1.86 -24.23 -10.02
N LEU A 23 -0.80 -23.75 -10.68
CA LEU A 23 0.30 -23.09 -9.95
C LEU A 23 -0.24 -21.85 -9.21
N MET A 24 -1.18 -21.15 -9.85
CA MET A 24 -2.03 -20.11 -9.27
C MET A 24 -3.03 -20.61 -8.22
N ALA A 25 -3.06 -21.90 -7.84
CA ALA A 25 -3.82 -22.37 -6.67
C ALA A 25 -2.93 -22.60 -5.44
N GLY A 26 -1.71 -23.13 -5.64
CA GLY A 26 -0.69 -23.15 -4.58
C GLY A 26 -0.23 -21.74 -4.22
N VAL A 27 0.00 -20.91 -5.25
CA VAL A 27 0.18 -19.47 -5.10
C VAL A 27 -1.15 -18.81 -4.70
N GLY A 28 -2.30 -19.19 -5.25
CA GLY A 28 -3.61 -18.56 -4.98
C GLY A 28 -4.09 -18.67 -3.54
N VAL A 29 -3.87 -19.78 -2.85
CA VAL A 29 -4.20 -19.86 -1.40
C VAL A 29 -3.35 -18.87 -0.57
N GLY A 30 -2.20 -18.42 -1.08
CA GLY A 30 -1.40 -17.33 -0.48
C GLY A 30 -1.58 -15.93 -1.14
N ALA A 31 -2.04 -15.86 -2.39
CA ALA A 31 -2.01 -14.65 -3.23
C ALA A 31 -3.39 -14.18 -3.74
N ALA A 32 -4.44 -15.00 -3.66
CA ALA A 32 -5.81 -14.51 -3.77
C ALA A 32 -6.16 -13.56 -2.59
N VAL A 33 -5.43 -13.70 -1.47
CA VAL A 33 -5.41 -12.74 -0.36
C VAL A 33 -4.78 -11.38 -0.75
N LEU A 34 -3.99 -11.32 -1.83
CA LEU A 34 -3.25 -10.13 -2.26
C LEU A 34 -3.84 -9.43 -3.51
N ILE A 35 -4.55 -10.14 -4.39
CA ILE A 35 -4.88 -9.64 -5.75
C ILE A 35 -6.37 -9.23 -5.90
N GLY A 36 -7.21 -9.48 -4.89
CA GLY A 36 -8.68 -9.43 -4.99
C GLY A 36 -9.43 -8.26 -4.34
N GLY A 37 -8.80 -7.12 -4.02
CA GLY A 37 -9.51 -5.88 -3.66
C GLY A 37 -10.46 -5.90 -2.44
N GLY A 38 -10.40 -6.92 -1.58
CA GLY A 38 -11.25 -7.07 -0.40
C GLY A 38 -10.45 -7.58 0.80
N ALA A 39 -10.29 -6.73 1.82
CA ALA A 39 -9.51 -7.06 3.01
C ALA A 39 -10.33 -7.93 4.01
N TYR A 40 -10.19 -9.26 3.96
CA TYR A 40 -11.01 -10.17 4.79
C TYR A 40 -10.21 -11.28 5.50
N ALA A 41 -9.65 -10.98 6.68
CA ALA A 41 -9.12 -11.93 7.68
C ALA A 41 -8.78 -11.15 8.95
N ALA A 42 -8.93 -11.70 10.19
CA ALA A 42 -8.99 -10.86 11.41
C ALA A 42 -8.65 -11.57 12.77
N VAL A 43 -7.53 -11.21 13.50
CA VAL A 43 -6.85 -11.92 14.65
C VAL A 43 -7.27 -11.61 16.15
N HIS A 44 -6.37 -11.84 17.13
CA HIS A 44 -6.39 -11.65 18.62
C HIS A 44 -7.10 -12.68 19.56
N PHE A 45 -6.47 -13.24 20.63
CA PHE A 45 -5.04 -13.25 21.07
C PHE A 45 -4.70 -14.37 22.10
N LEU A 46 -3.66 -15.16 21.84
CA LEU A 46 -2.55 -15.49 22.75
C LEU A 46 -1.31 -15.62 21.85
N GLY A 47 -0.15 -15.08 22.24
CA GLY A 47 1.07 -15.11 21.41
C GLY A 47 1.29 -16.51 20.85
N SER A 48 1.34 -16.64 19.52
CA SER A 48 0.93 -17.87 18.86
C SER A 48 2.02 -18.95 18.95
N THR A 49 2.01 -19.68 20.07
CA THR A 49 3.00 -20.71 20.42
C THR A 49 2.91 -21.92 19.49
N GLY A 50 3.57 -21.81 18.35
CA GLY A 50 3.73 -22.81 17.32
C GLY A 50 4.57 -22.18 16.21
N ASP A 51 5.42 -22.98 15.57
CA ASP A 51 6.41 -22.50 14.62
C ASP A 51 5.74 -21.73 13.46
N GLN A 52 6.39 -20.68 12.97
CA GLN A 52 5.89 -19.78 11.94
C GLN A 52 6.37 -20.24 10.55
N PRO A 53 5.80 -19.77 9.42
CA PRO A 53 6.21 -20.27 8.09
C PRO A 53 7.67 -19.94 7.74
N ASP A 54 8.22 -18.88 8.33
CA ASP A 54 9.62 -18.47 8.25
C ASP A 54 10.60 -19.48 8.87
N THR A 55 10.16 -20.39 9.74
CA THR A 55 10.99 -21.45 10.34
C THR A 55 11.21 -22.67 9.44
N VAL A 56 10.59 -22.69 8.25
CA VAL A 56 10.74 -23.77 7.24
C VAL A 56 11.01 -23.23 5.83
N LEU A 57 10.90 -21.92 5.64
CA LEU A 57 11.21 -21.24 4.38
C LEU A 57 12.66 -20.75 4.39
N PRO A 58 13.39 -20.84 3.26
CA PRO A 58 14.83 -20.54 3.24
C PRO A 58 15.15 -19.09 3.60
N GLY A 59 16.16 -18.90 4.45
CA GLY A 59 16.60 -17.57 4.91
C GLY A 59 17.23 -16.69 3.82
N ASP A 60 17.47 -17.22 2.63
CA ASP A 60 17.97 -16.44 1.49
C ASP A 60 16.87 -15.84 0.59
N ALA A 61 15.62 -15.84 1.05
CA ALA A 61 14.53 -15.19 0.32
C ALA A 61 14.81 -13.68 0.11
N ALA A 62 14.43 -13.19 -1.08
CA ALA A 62 14.34 -11.77 -1.42
C ALA A 62 13.00 -11.14 -0.99
N ALA A 63 11.94 -11.95 -0.94
CA ALA A 63 10.63 -11.54 -0.49
C ALA A 63 9.97 -12.65 0.34
N TYR A 64 9.20 -12.27 1.35
CA TYR A 64 8.39 -13.15 2.16
C TYR A 64 7.01 -12.54 2.41
N VAL A 65 5.98 -13.38 2.36
CA VAL A 65 4.61 -13.04 2.78
C VAL A 65 4.12 -14.11 3.75
N ARG A 66 3.49 -13.70 4.83
CA ARG A 66 2.76 -14.52 5.80
C ARG A 66 1.27 -14.16 5.71
N VAL A 67 0.41 -15.18 5.76
CA VAL A 67 -1.04 -15.01 6.00
C VAL A 67 -1.45 -15.82 7.21
N ASP A 68 -2.21 -15.19 8.12
CA ASP A 68 -2.87 -15.86 9.24
C ASP A 68 -4.19 -16.49 8.74
N LEU A 69 -4.20 -17.82 8.66
CA LEU A 69 -5.33 -18.61 8.24
C LEU A 69 -6.25 -19.04 9.40
N ASP A 70 -6.00 -18.73 10.69
CA ASP A 70 -7.07 -18.70 11.71
C ASP A 70 -7.01 -17.44 12.56
N PRO A 71 -7.45 -16.33 11.98
CA PRO A 71 -7.30 -15.08 12.64
C PRO A 71 -8.42 -15.07 13.72
N SER A 72 -8.04 -14.95 15.01
CA SER A 72 -8.90 -15.13 16.19
C SER A 72 -10.00 -14.07 16.43
N VAL A 73 -10.82 -14.28 17.47
CA VAL A 73 -12.17 -13.70 17.61
C VAL A 73 -12.20 -12.16 17.62
N GLY A 74 -11.20 -11.51 18.20
CA GLY A 74 -11.21 -10.06 18.45
C GLY A 74 -11.43 -9.25 17.18
N GLN A 75 -10.65 -9.55 16.14
CA GLN A 75 -10.82 -8.89 14.87
C GLN A 75 -11.80 -9.64 13.96
N LYS A 76 -12.12 -10.95 14.12
CA LYS A 76 -13.28 -11.53 13.40
C LYS A 76 -14.54 -10.67 13.61
N VAL A 77 -14.73 -10.16 14.83
CA VAL A 77 -15.76 -9.16 15.16
C VAL A 77 -15.47 -7.79 14.53
N ALA A 78 -14.22 -7.34 14.44
CA ALA A 78 -13.84 -6.11 13.74
C ALA A 78 -14.15 -6.13 12.24
N ALA A 79 -13.78 -7.18 11.52
CA ALA A 79 -14.09 -7.34 10.10
C ALA A 79 -15.61 -7.35 9.88
N VAL A 80 -16.37 -8.13 10.67
CA VAL A 80 -17.84 -8.11 10.61
C VAL A 80 -18.43 -6.71 10.86
N ARG A 81 -17.78 -5.87 11.68
CA ARG A 81 -18.22 -4.49 11.96
C ARG A 81 -17.81 -3.48 10.89
N PHE A 82 -16.60 -3.59 10.37
CA PHE A 82 -16.07 -2.72 9.32
C PHE A 82 -16.73 -3.00 7.96
N PHE A 83 -17.15 -4.25 7.74
CA PHE A 83 -17.83 -4.71 6.53
C PHE A 83 -19.30 -5.07 6.76
N GLN A 84 -20.00 -4.35 7.66
CA GLN A 84 -21.46 -4.40 7.60
C GLN A 84 -21.87 -3.83 6.23
N GLY A 85 -22.96 -4.30 5.64
CA GLY A 85 -23.30 -3.92 4.27
C GLY A 85 -22.60 -4.74 3.19
N LEU A 86 -21.71 -5.68 3.54
CA LEU A 86 -21.49 -6.88 2.73
C LEU A 86 -22.81 -7.59 2.42
N ASP A 87 -22.78 -8.43 1.39
CA ASP A 87 -23.88 -9.33 1.09
C ASP A 87 -24.23 -10.19 2.32
N ALA A 88 -25.53 -10.39 2.54
CA ALA A 88 -26.03 -11.01 3.77
C ALA A 88 -25.60 -12.48 3.96
N GLU A 89 -25.16 -13.17 2.89
CA GLU A 89 -24.57 -14.50 2.95
C GLU A 89 -23.09 -14.43 3.38
N ALA A 90 -22.27 -13.57 2.76
CA ALA A 90 -20.89 -13.34 3.22
C ALA A 90 -20.84 -12.86 4.68
N GLN A 91 -21.70 -11.92 5.08
CA GLN A 91 -21.78 -11.48 6.47
C GLN A 91 -22.15 -12.64 7.41
N ALA A 92 -23.17 -13.44 7.07
CA ALA A 92 -23.59 -14.58 7.89
C ALA A 92 -22.49 -15.65 8.02
N ARG A 93 -21.73 -15.92 6.95
CA ARG A 93 -20.63 -16.89 6.95
C ARG A 93 -19.40 -16.37 7.70
N LEU A 94 -19.10 -15.07 7.62
CA LEU A 94 -18.08 -14.41 8.45
C LEU A 94 -18.45 -14.48 9.95
N GLU A 95 -19.71 -14.19 10.30
CA GLU A 95 -20.23 -14.31 11.67
C GLU A 95 -20.22 -15.76 12.19
N ALA A 96 -20.47 -16.74 11.32
CA ALA A 96 -20.38 -18.17 11.62
C ALA A 96 -18.93 -18.69 11.72
N GLY A 97 -17.96 -17.97 11.16
CA GLY A 97 -16.55 -18.39 11.05
C GLY A 97 -16.24 -19.29 9.85
N GLU A 98 -17.18 -19.42 8.90
CA GLU A 98 -17.13 -20.26 7.69
C GLU A 98 -16.31 -19.63 6.54
N TRP A 99 -15.60 -18.53 6.79
CA TRP A 99 -14.88 -17.75 5.79
C TRP A 99 -13.85 -18.55 4.97
N ARG A 100 -13.25 -19.61 5.53
CA ARG A 100 -12.32 -20.49 4.81
C ARG A 100 -13.03 -21.31 3.72
N GLU A 101 -14.24 -21.79 4.02
CA GLU A 101 -15.09 -22.50 3.08
C GLU A 101 -15.55 -21.53 1.98
N TYR A 102 -15.94 -20.32 2.35
CA TYR A 102 -16.30 -19.26 1.40
C TYR A 102 -15.15 -18.91 0.42
N VAL A 103 -13.91 -18.74 0.92
CA VAL A 103 -12.74 -18.53 0.06
C VAL A 103 -12.47 -19.74 -0.84
N TRP A 104 -12.63 -20.96 -0.33
CA TRP A 104 -12.48 -22.19 -1.12
C TRP A 104 -13.52 -22.29 -2.24
N GLU A 105 -14.77 -21.95 -1.96
CA GLU A 105 -15.84 -21.88 -2.95
C GLU A 105 -15.49 -20.87 -4.06
N LYS A 106 -14.99 -19.68 -3.74
CA LYS A 106 -14.56 -18.69 -4.74
C LYS A 106 -13.43 -19.19 -5.63
N LEU A 107 -12.38 -19.77 -5.04
CA LEU A 107 -11.29 -20.41 -5.80
C LEU A 107 -11.80 -21.56 -6.71
N THR A 108 -12.89 -22.23 -6.32
CA THR A 108 -13.52 -23.29 -7.12
C THR A 108 -14.40 -22.72 -8.24
N GLU A 109 -15.09 -21.60 -8.00
CA GLU A 109 -15.90 -20.87 -9.00
C GLU A 109 -15.02 -20.27 -10.11
N ASP A 110 -13.87 -19.69 -9.75
CA ASP A 110 -12.89 -19.15 -10.70
C ASP A 110 -12.09 -20.24 -11.44
N GLY A 111 -12.08 -21.46 -10.89
CA GLY A 111 -11.51 -22.65 -11.51
C GLY A 111 -10.01 -22.84 -11.26
N ASP A 112 -9.46 -22.18 -10.24
CA ASP A 112 -8.05 -22.31 -9.85
C ASP A 112 -7.80 -23.65 -9.15
N VAL A 113 -8.72 -24.12 -8.30
CA VAL A 113 -8.65 -25.44 -7.64
C VAL A 113 -9.42 -26.53 -8.40
N PRO A 114 -8.98 -27.81 -8.35
CA PRO A 114 -9.73 -28.92 -8.94
C PRO A 114 -11.12 -29.09 -8.31
N ALA A 115 -12.16 -29.02 -9.14
CA ALA A 115 -13.57 -29.11 -8.72
C ALA A 115 -14.01 -30.48 -8.14
N ASP A 116 -13.09 -31.45 -8.00
CA ASP A 116 -13.28 -32.74 -7.31
C ASP A 116 -12.63 -32.79 -5.91
N LEU A 117 -12.12 -31.65 -5.43
CA LEU A 117 -11.69 -31.45 -4.04
C LEU A 117 -12.79 -30.74 -3.23
N ASP A 118 -13.20 -31.38 -2.14
CA ASP A 118 -14.18 -30.85 -1.20
C ASP A 118 -13.49 -30.24 0.02
N TYR A 119 -13.93 -29.06 0.48
CA TYR A 119 -13.25 -28.36 1.58
C TYR A 119 -13.29 -29.15 2.90
N GLU A 120 -14.49 -29.54 3.36
CA GLU A 120 -14.68 -30.28 4.61
C GLU A 120 -13.99 -31.65 4.60
N ALA A 121 -13.98 -32.34 3.45
CA ALA A 121 -13.50 -33.71 3.34
C ALA A 121 -12.03 -33.86 2.94
N ASP A 122 -11.52 -33.01 2.03
CA ASP A 122 -10.16 -33.11 1.47
C ASP A 122 -9.17 -32.07 2.01
N ILE A 123 -9.61 -30.93 2.57
CA ILE A 123 -8.75 -29.78 2.95
C ILE A 123 -8.76 -29.49 4.47
N GLU A 124 -9.93 -29.15 5.02
CA GLU A 124 -10.13 -28.84 6.44
C GLU A 124 -9.54 -29.90 7.41
N PRO A 125 -9.56 -31.22 7.12
CA PRO A 125 -9.05 -32.23 8.05
C PRO A 125 -7.54 -32.24 8.29
N TRP A 126 -6.77 -31.44 7.53
CA TRP A 126 -5.30 -31.34 7.66
C TRP A 126 -4.76 -29.91 7.63
N LEU A 127 -5.44 -28.95 7.00
CA LEU A 127 -4.98 -27.56 6.92
C LEU A 127 -4.92 -26.93 8.32
N GLY A 128 -3.80 -26.25 8.61
CA GLY A 128 -3.57 -25.48 9.83
C GLY A 128 -4.03 -24.04 9.71
N ASP A 129 -3.37 -23.16 10.46
CA ASP A 129 -3.82 -21.80 10.72
C ASP A 129 -2.87 -20.74 10.11
N ARG A 130 -1.90 -21.13 9.27
CA ARG A 130 -0.96 -20.20 8.62
C ARG A 130 -0.52 -20.67 7.24
N ALA A 131 -0.25 -19.71 6.37
CA ALA A 131 0.51 -19.90 5.14
C ALA A 131 1.68 -18.90 5.10
N GLY A 132 2.76 -19.29 4.44
CA GLY A 132 3.83 -18.39 4.04
C GLY A 132 4.24 -18.63 2.59
N LEU A 133 4.71 -17.59 1.92
CA LEU A 133 5.29 -17.63 0.59
C LEU A 133 6.66 -16.94 0.65
N ALA A 134 7.68 -17.57 0.08
CA ALA A 134 9.01 -16.98 -0.09
C ALA A 134 9.40 -16.97 -1.57
N VAL A 135 10.03 -15.88 -2.01
CA VAL A 135 10.63 -15.73 -3.35
C VAL A 135 12.14 -15.65 -3.16
N LEU A 136 12.89 -16.51 -3.84
CA LEU A 136 14.35 -16.61 -3.75
C LEU A 136 15.04 -16.20 -5.06
N PRO A 137 16.20 -15.53 -5.00
CA PRO A 137 17.08 -15.35 -6.13
C PRO A 137 17.81 -16.65 -6.50
N VAL A 138 17.81 -17.00 -7.79
CA VAL A 138 18.34 -18.28 -8.30
C VAL A 138 19.11 -18.16 -9.63
N GLY A 139 19.97 -17.14 -9.74
CA GLY A 139 20.86 -16.97 -10.89
C GLY A 139 20.14 -16.51 -12.16
N GLU A 140 20.65 -16.89 -13.34
CA GLU A 140 20.14 -16.48 -14.68
C GLU A 140 18.84 -17.21 -15.11
N GLU A 141 18.01 -17.69 -14.17
CA GLU A 141 16.74 -18.40 -14.43
C GLU A 141 15.58 -17.81 -13.60
N GLU A 142 14.33 -18.21 -13.89
CA GLU A 142 13.11 -17.70 -13.24
C GLU A 142 13.16 -17.78 -11.70
N PRO A 143 12.60 -16.78 -10.97
CA PRO A 143 12.62 -16.75 -9.51
C PRO A 143 12.04 -18.03 -8.91
N LEU A 144 12.71 -18.58 -7.90
CA LEU A 144 12.23 -19.77 -7.20
C LEU A 144 11.20 -19.35 -6.16
N VAL A 145 10.00 -19.93 -6.24
CA VAL A 145 8.89 -19.66 -5.32
C VAL A 145 8.63 -20.89 -4.46
N ALA A 146 8.56 -20.67 -3.14
CA ALA A 146 8.23 -21.69 -2.14
C ALA A 146 7.01 -21.26 -1.33
N VAL A 147 6.05 -22.17 -1.12
CA VAL A 147 4.86 -21.94 -0.30
C VAL A 147 4.86 -22.94 0.86
N ALA A 148 4.81 -22.46 2.10
CA ALA A 148 4.68 -23.28 3.30
C ALA A 148 3.25 -23.19 3.84
N LEU A 149 2.51 -24.30 3.81
CA LEU A 149 1.19 -24.43 4.42
C LEU A 149 1.30 -25.15 5.76
N GLN A 150 0.83 -24.53 6.84
CA GLN A 150 0.80 -25.19 8.15
C GLN A 150 -0.17 -26.37 8.10
N VAL A 151 0.16 -27.47 8.76
CA VAL A 151 -0.65 -28.69 8.80
C VAL A 151 -0.86 -29.20 10.21
N LYS A 152 -2.11 -29.52 10.56
CA LYS A 152 -2.48 -30.21 11.81
C LYS A 152 -2.51 -31.74 11.66
N ASP A 153 -2.43 -32.25 10.43
CA ASP A 153 -2.28 -33.67 10.12
C ASP A 153 -1.44 -33.88 8.85
N GLY A 154 -0.12 -33.94 9.01
CA GLY A 154 0.80 -34.10 7.88
C GLY A 154 0.58 -35.38 7.06
N GLN A 155 0.03 -36.46 7.64
CA GLN A 155 -0.22 -37.69 6.85
C GLN A 155 -1.40 -37.52 5.90
N LYS A 156 -2.47 -36.85 6.35
CA LYS A 156 -3.57 -36.47 5.46
C LYS A 156 -3.12 -35.45 4.41
N ALA A 157 -2.34 -34.45 4.80
CA ALA A 157 -1.82 -33.44 3.87
C ALA A 157 -1.01 -34.10 2.73
N LEU A 158 -0.05 -34.96 3.06
CA LEU A 158 0.74 -35.71 2.07
C LEU A 158 -0.14 -36.58 1.15
N ALA A 159 -1.18 -37.24 1.70
CA ALA A 159 -2.13 -38.04 0.90
C ALA A 159 -3.00 -37.19 -0.03
N THR A 160 -3.39 -35.98 0.39
CA THR A 160 -4.09 -35.01 -0.47
C THR A 160 -3.16 -34.46 -1.55
N MET A 161 -1.90 -34.16 -1.24
CA MET A 161 -0.91 -33.75 -2.24
C MET A 161 -0.62 -34.86 -3.26
N ASP A 162 -0.57 -36.14 -2.85
CA ASP A 162 -0.49 -37.29 -3.75
C ASP A 162 -1.73 -37.39 -4.67
N LYS A 163 -2.95 -37.13 -4.16
CA LYS A 163 -4.21 -37.08 -4.95
C LYS A 163 -4.12 -36.01 -6.04
N ILE A 164 -3.72 -34.79 -5.67
CA ILE A 164 -3.58 -33.64 -6.58
C ILE A 164 -2.47 -33.88 -7.62
N LYS A 165 -1.33 -34.43 -7.19
CA LYS A 165 -0.24 -34.76 -8.12
C LYS A 165 -0.63 -35.87 -9.10
N ALA A 166 -1.49 -36.80 -8.69
CA ALA A 166 -2.03 -37.83 -9.58
C ALA A 166 -3.09 -37.30 -10.56
N SER A 167 -3.91 -36.31 -10.19
CA SER A 167 -4.87 -35.67 -11.12
C SER A 167 -4.14 -34.82 -12.17
N ASN A 168 -3.03 -34.18 -11.80
CA ASN A 168 -2.23 -33.31 -12.69
C ASN A 168 -1.07 -34.05 -13.37
N ALA A 169 -1.09 -35.39 -13.45
CA ALA A 169 0.00 -36.18 -14.01
C ALA A 169 0.23 -35.99 -15.52
N ASP A 170 -0.77 -35.47 -16.25
CA ASP A 170 -0.70 -35.12 -17.68
C ASP A 170 -0.42 -33.61 -17.92
N ALA A 171 -0.22 -32.81 -16.86
CA ALA A 171 0.12 -31.38 -16.93
C ALA A 171 1.57 -31.16 -17.41
N ALA A 172 1.86 -29.95 -17.92
CA ALA A 172 3.19 -29.63 -18.44
C ALA A 172 4.27 -29.64 -17.33
N GLU A 173 5.54 -29.87 -17.67
CA GLU A 173 6.61 -30.02 -16.66
C GLU A 173 6.83 -28.73 -15.83
N ASP A 174 6.62 -27.57 -16.46
CA ASP A 174 6.62 -26.23 -15.87
C ASP A 174 5.38 -25.94 -15.02
N GLU A 175 4.28 -26.66 -15.23
CA GLU A 175 3.08 -26.57 -14.39
C GLU A 175 3.19 -27.48 -13.14
N GLN A 176 3.97 -28.55 -13.20
CA GLN A 176 4.03 -29.57 -12.14
C GLN A 176 4.66 -29.06 -10.84
N PHE A 177 4.13 -29.51 -9.70
CA PHE A 177 4.64 -29.21 -8.37
C PHE A 177 5.33 -30.39 -7.67
N GLY A 178 6.23 -30.05 -6.75
CA GLY A 178 6.79 -30.93 -5.73
C GLY A 178 6.40 -30.43 -4.34
N TYR A 179 6.45 -31.32 -3.35
CA TYR A 179 6.19 -30.97 -1.97
C TYR A 179 7.02 -31.83 -1.01
N TYR A 180 7.21 -31.35 0.22
CA TYR A 180 7.74 -32.13 1.35
C TYR A 180 7.12 -31.67 2.67
N LEU A 181 7.21 -32.51 3.70
CA LEU A 181 6.82 -32.16 5.06
C LEU A 181 8.08 -31.76 5.83
N ASP A 182 8.06 -30.60 6.49
CA ASP A 182 9.06 -30.17 7.47
C ASP A 182 8.35 -29.59 8.69
N GLY A 183 8.72 -30.04 9.89
CA GLY A 183 7.97 -29.78 11.12
C GLY A 183 6.45 -30.00 10.96
N ASP A 184 5.68 -28.97 11.30
CA ASP A 184 4.23 -28.89 11.14
C ASP A 184 3.82 -28.13 9.84
N TYR A 185 4.66 -28.16 8.80
CA TYR A 185 4.41 -27.51 7.50
C TYR A 185 4.59 -28.47 6.32
N VAL A 186 3.71 -28.36 5.32
CA VAL A 186 3.99 -28.86 3.97
C VAL A 186 4.52 -27.71 3.13
N VAL A 187 5.73 -27.85 2.63
CA VAL A 187 6.37 -26.89 1.72
C VAL A 187 6.19 -27.37 0.29
N LEU A 188 5.67 -26.50 -0.57
CA LEU A 188 5.40 -26.72 -1.99
C LEU A 188 6.27 -25.79 -2.84
N ALA A 189 6.66 -26.25 -4.03
CA ALA A 189 7.39 -25.49 -5.04
C ALA A 189 7.23 -26.16 -6.41
N PRO A 190 7.65 -25.54 -7.53
CA PRO A 190 7.74 -26.23 -8.83
C PRO A 190 8.51 -27.56 -8.73
N ALA A 191 8.07 -28.58 -9.47
CA ALA A 191 8.57 -29.95 -9.32
C ALA A 191 10.07 -30.08 -9.59
N ALA A 192 10.60 -29.27 -10.50
CA ALA A 192 12.03 -29.20 -10.80
C ALA A 192 12.86 -28.52 -9.68
N GLN A 193 12.23 -27.66 -8.87
CA GLN A 193 12.89 -26.78 -7.89
C GLN A 193 12.70 -27.23 -6.42
N VAL A 194 11.75 -28.13 -6.11
CA VAL A 194 11.44 -28.52 -4.71
C VAL A 194 12.63 -29.02 -3.89
N ASP A 195 13.54 -29.78 -4.50
CA ASP A 195 14.73 -30.27 -3.79
C ASP A 195 15.79 -29.17 -3.60
N GLN A 196 15.79 -28.13 -4.45
CA GLN A 196 16.58 -26.91 -4.25
C GLN A 196 16.01 -26.06 -3.10
N VAL A 197 14.68 -25.93 -3.00
CA VAL A 197 14.01 -25.28 -1.85
C VAL A 197 14.43 -25.95 -0.54
N ARG A 198 14.32 -27.29 -0.47
CA ARG A 198 14.72 -28.04 0.73
C ARG A 198 16.20 -27.85 1.05
N ALA A 199 17.07 -27.94 0.04
CA ALA A 199 18.51 -27.75 0.23
C ALA A 199 18.88 -26.30 0.65
N ALA A 200 18.06 -25.31 0.31
CA ALA A 200 18.22 -23.93 0.77
C ALA A 200 17.76 -23.78 2.23
N ALA A 201 16.59 -24.31 2.59
CA ALA A 201 16.10 -24.32 3.98
C ALA A 201 17.05 -25.10 4.92
N GLU A 202 17.62 -26.22 4.48
CA GLU A 202 18.64 -26.99 5.22
C GLU A 202 19.95 -26.20 5.49
N GLN A 203 20.18 -25.06 4.83
CA GLN A 203 21.33 -24.17 5.08
C GLN A 203 21.01 -23.02 6.06
N GLY A 204 19.73 -22.75 6.30
CA GLY A 204 19.23 -21.73 7.22
C GLY A 204 17.85 -21.21 6.80
N THR A 205 17.03 -20.83 7.77
CA THR A 205 15.63 -20.40 7.59
C THR A 205 15.46 -18.90 7.84
N LEU A 206 14.31 -18.33 7.49
CA LEU A 206 14.07 -16.88 7.63
C LEU A 206 14.11 -16.43 9.10
N ASP A 207 13.63 -17.25 10.04
CA ASP A 207 13.74 -16.99 11.48
C ASP A 207 15.18 -17.01 12.03
N GLU A 208 16.16 -17.48 11.23
CA GLU A 208 17.59 -17.38 11.52
C GLU A 208 18.28 -16.18 10.81
N HIS A 209 17.58 -15.47 9.92
CA HIS A 209 18.12 -14.37 9.12
C HIS A 209 18.03 -13.03 9.89
N GLU A 210 19.15 -12.59 10.47
CA GLU A 210 19.25 -11.42 11.38
C GLU A 210 18.47 -10.18 10.89
N ALA A 211 18.63 -9.80 9.62
CA ALA A 211 17.95 -8.64 9.03
C ALA A 211 16.42 -8.81 8.89
N TYR A 212 15.92 -10.04 8.68
CA TYR A 212 14.48 -10.31 8.69
C TYR A 212 13.94 -10.23 10.12
N THR A 213 14.63 -10.87 11.07
CA THR A 213 14.21 -10.88 12.47
C THR A 213 14.21 -9.47 13.09
N GLU A 214 15.21 -8.64 12.77
CA GLU A 214 15.29 -7.24 13.22
C GLU A 214 14.11 -6.40 12.70
N ASP A 215 13.82 -6.50 11.40
CA ASP A 215 12.75 -5.74 10.76
C ASP A 215 11.36 -6.19 11.26
N MET A 216 11.15 -7.50 11.43
CA MET A 216 9.87 -8.04 11.90
C MET A 216 9.64 -7.81 13.40
N ASP A 217 10.69 -7.88 14.24
CA ASP A 217 10.61 -7.54 15.66
C ASP A 217 10.25 -6.06 15.86
N GLU A 218 10.76 -5.15 15.00
CA GLU A 218 10.42 -3.72 15.07
C GLU A 218 9.04 -3.41 14.46
N LEU A 219 8.63 -4.11 13.41
CA LEU A 219 7.26 -4.04 12.88
C LEU A 219 6.22 -4.41 13.94
N GLY A 220 6.56 -5.34 14.84
CA GLY A 220 5.75 -5.73 15.99
C GLY A 220 4.65 -6.72 15.62
N ASP A 221 3.38 -6.32 15.72
CA ASP A 221 2.28 -7.24 15.40
C ASP A 221 2.20 -7.48 13.89
N ALA A 222 2.49 -8.72 13.49
CA ALA A 222 2.39 -9.23 12.12
C ALA A 222 0.93 -9.37 11.61
N GLY A 223 -0.07 -9.13 12.46
CA GLY A 223 -1.47 -9.00 12.06
C GLY A 223 -2.01 -10.21 11.31
N VAL A 224 -2.93 -9.94 10.38
CA VAL A 224 -3.68 -10.95 9.61
C VAL A 224 -2.91 -11.39 8.36
N ALA A 225 -2.06 -10.50 7.86
CA ALA A 225 -1.05 -10.79 6.86
C ALA A 225 0.15 -9.86 7.11
N SER A 226 1.36 -10.33 6.84
CA SER A 226 2.56 -9.50 6.87
C SER A 226 3.49 -9.84 5.73
N PHE A 227 4.32 -8.89 5.32
CA PHE A 227 5.32 -9.08 4.29
C PHE A 227 6.67 -8.52 4.72
N TRP A 228 7.72 -9.05 4.11
CA TRP A 228 9.09 -8.53 4.20
C TRP A 228 9.75 -8.61 2.82
N PHE A 229 10.59 -7.65 2.48
CA PHE A 229 11.23 -7.51 1.18
C PHE A 229 12.64 -6.95 1.32
N ASP A 230 13.60 -7.52 0.60
CA ASP A 230 14.97 -7.03 0.47
C ASP A 230 15.20 -6.59 -0.98
N MET A 231 15.33 -5.28 -1.20
CA MET A 231 15.49 -4.69 -2.53
C MET A 231 16.79 -5.10 -3.21
N ALA A 232 17.85 -5.36 -2.44
CA ALA A 232 19.14 -5.75 -3.00
C ALA A 232 19.09 -7.21 -3.51
N LYS A 233 18.49 -8.13 -2.73
CA LYS A 233 18.25 -9.50 -3.20
C LYS A 233 17.22 -9.57 -4.33
N ALA A 234 16.19 -8.72 -4.29
CA ALA A 234 15.18 -8.68 -5.35
C ALA A 234 15.74 -8.13 -6.68
N ALA A 235 16.76 -7.27 -6.63
CA ALA A 235 17.47 -6.82 -7.83
C ALA A 235 18.32 -7.92 -8.50
N GLU A 236 18.56 -9.05 -7.83
CA GLU A 236 19.16 -10.26 -8.43
C GLU A 236 18.14 -11.10 -9.22
N LEU A 237 16.85 -10.76 -9.18
CA LEU A 237 15.80 -11.39 -10.00
C LEU A 237 15.74 -10.70 -11.37
N GLU A 238 16.11 -11.38 -12.45
CA GLU A 238 15.98 -10.82 -13.81
C GLU A 238 14.51 -10.57 -14.19
N ASP A 239 14.19 -9.32 -14.55
CA ASP A 239 13.05 -8.73 -15.31
C ASP A 239 11.59 -9.27 -15.15
N LEU A 240 11.31 -10.34 -14.40
CA LEU A 240 9.98 -10.96 -14.29
C LEU A 240 9.19 -10.57 -13.04
N ALA A 241 9.85 -10.14 -11.96
CA ALA A 241 9.19 -9.84 -10.68
C ALA A 241 8.68 -8.39 -10.54
N LEU A 242 9.16 -7.47 -11.39
CA LEU A 242 8.96 -6.03 -11.19
C LEU A 242 7.83 -5.44 -12.05
N ASP A 243 7.50 -6.02 -13.20
CA ASP A 243 6.38 -5.56 -14.04
C ASP A 243 5.01 -5.95 -13.43
N GLU A 244 4.83 -7.15 -12.88
CA GLU A 244 3.59 -7.51 -12.16
C GLU A 244 3.47 -6.78 -10.81
N ALA A 245 4.59 -6.49 -10.13
CA ALA A 245 4.60 -5.58 -8.98
C ALA A 245 4.31 -4.10 -9.37
N ALA A 246 4.52 -3.71 -10.64
CA ALA A 246 4.10 -2.41 -11.17
C ALA A 246 2.59 -2.34 -11.33
N ASP A 247 1.98 -3.37 -11.93
CA ASP A 247 0.52 -3.47 -12.13
C ASP A 247 -0.25 -3.57 -10.81
N LEU A 248 0.38 -4.12 -9.75
CA LEU A 248 -0.15 -4.11 -8.37
C LEU A 248 0.10 -2.79 -7.60
N GLY A 249 0.67 -1.76 -8.24
CA GLY A 249 0.91 -0.45 -7.64
C GLY A 249 2.05 -0.40 -6.61
N ALA A 250 2.71 -1.53 -6.32
CA ALA A 250 3.74 -1.68 -5.30
C ALA A 250 5.16 -1.27 -5.78
N GLY A 251 5.25 -0.17 -6.54
CA GLY A 251 6.52 0.48 -6.87
C GLY A 251 7.23 0.06 -8.17
N GLY A 252 6.68 -0.85 -8.97
CA GLY A 252 7.35 -1.29 -10.22
C GLY A 252 7.53 -0.22 -11.31
N ALA A 253 6.90 0.95 -11.18
CA ALA A 253 7.20 2.13 -11.99
C ALA A 253 8.61 2.74 -11.73
N VAL A 254 9.29 2.33 -10.65
CA VAL A 254 10.57 2.90 -10.22
C VAL A 254 11.78 2.24 -10.90
N THR A 255 11.66 0.99 -11.35
CA THR A 255 12.81 0.16 -11.76
C THR A 255 12.95 -0.06 -13.27
N SER A 256 11.86 0.09 -14.04
CA SER A 256 11.87 -0.09 -15.48
C SER A 256 12.67 1.01 -16.19
N GLY A 257 13.77 0.63 -16.85
CA GLY A 257 14.66 1.56 -17.56
C GLY A 257 15.84 2.11 -16.74
N LEU A 258 16.05 1.65 -15.50
CA LEU A 258 17.26 1.95 -14.74
C LEU A 258 18.50 1.26 -15.34
N THR A 259 19.65 1.95 -15.33
CA THR A 259 20.96 1.36 -15.67
C THR A 259 21.43 0.38 -14.58
N ASP A 260 22.39 -0.50 -14.87
CA ASP A 260 22.98 -1.40 -13.88
C ASP A 260 23.57 -0.64 -12.67
N GLU A 261 24.08 0.58 -12.90
CA GLU A 261 24.62 1.47 -11.86
C GLU A 261 23.50 2.04 -10.98
N GLN A 262 22.33 2.33 -11.55
CA GLN A 262 21.13 2.75 -10.80
C GLN A 262 20.45 1.57 -10.09
N LYS A 263 20.40 0.38 -10.71
CA LYS A 263 19.97 -0.86 -10.05
C LYS A 263 20.87 -1.21 -8.86
N ALA A 264 22.19 -0.98 -8.96
CA ALA A 264 23.13 -1.14 -7.84
C ALA A 264 22.99 -0.08 -6.72
N MET A 265 22.20 0.99 -6.94
CA MET A 265 21.78 1.94 -5.89
C MET A 265 20.43 1.56 -5.26
N LEU A 266 19.70 0.57 -5.81
CA LEU A 266 18.54 -0.01 -5.14
C LEU A 266 19.02 -0.85 -3.96
N SER A 267 18.99 -0.26 -2.78
CA SER A 267 19.14 -0.98 -1.52
C SER A 267 18.05 -0.56 -0.56
N GLY A 268 17.82 -1.42 0.41
CA GLY A 268 16.85 -1.21 1.46
C GLY A 268 15.98 -2.44 1.63
N ARG A 269 15.26 -2.43 2.74
CA ARG A 269 14.34 -3.47 3.14
C ARG A 269 13.03 -2.82 3.54
N ALA A 270 11.93 -3.52 3.33
CA ALA A 270 10.61 -3.07 3.75
C ALA A 270 9.89 -4.22 4.46
N ALA A 271 9.20 -3.91 5.54
CA ALA A 271 8.33 -4.84 6.25
C ALA A 271 6.97 -4.17 6.45
N GLY A 272 5.88 -4.95 6.42
CA GLY A 272 4.54 -4.42 6.62
C GLY A 272 3.56 -5.46 7.13
N ALA A 273 2.51 -5.01 7.82
CA ALA A 273 1.44 -5.82 8.37
C ALA A 273 0.08 -5.19 8.06
N LEU A 274 -0.84 -6.03 7.56
CA LEU A 274 -2.26 -5.74 7.55
C LEU A 274 -2.82 -6.12 8.92
N ARG A 275 -3.45 -5.15 9.58
CA ARG A 275 -4.09 -5.24 10.89
C ARG A 275 -5.53 -4.77 10.76
N LEU A 276 -6.36 -5.19 11.69
CA LEU A 276 -7.74 -4.75 11.80
C LEU A 276 -8.02 -4.38 13.25
N SER A 277 -8.88 -3.40 13.47
CA SER A 277 -9.45 -3.02 14.75
C SER A 277 -10.95 -2.79 14.59
N ALA A 278 -11.70 -2.70 15.69
CA ALA A 278 -13.18 -2.67 15.66
C ALA A 278 -13.78 -1.49 14.87
N ASP A 279 -12.93 -0.52 14.55
CA ASP A 279 -13.12 0.80 13.96
C ASP A 279 -12.22 1.06 12.74
N ALA A 280 -11.25 0.21 12.39
CA ALA A 280 -10.35 0.46 11.27
C ALA A 280 -9.73 -0.77 10.59
N VAL A 281 -9.40 -0.62 9.29
CA VAL A 281 -8.41 -1.42 8.57
C VAL A 281 -7.09 -0.65 8.57
N GLU A 282 -6.03 -1.23 9.13
CA GLU A 282 -4.70 -0.60 9.21
C GLU A 282 -3.69 -1.38 8.37
N VAL A 283 -2.93 -0.68 7.52
CA VAL A 283 -1.66 -1.18 6.97
C VAL A 283 -0.54 -0.38 7.62
N HIS A 284 0.24 -1.05 8.48
CA HIS A 284 1.40 -0.46 9.12
C HIS A 284 2.67 -1.07 8.52
N GLY A 285 3.70 -0.27 8.31
CA GLY A 285 4.98 -0.77 7.81
C GLY A 285 6.16 0.10 8.15
N LEU A 286 7.34 -0.43 7.87
CA LEU A 286 8.62 0.24 8.00
C LEU A 286 9.48 -0.05 6.78
N SER A 287 10.40 0.84 6.48
CA SER A 287 11.48 0.57 5.56
C SER A 287 12.80 1.12 6.07
N ARG A 288 13.91 0.47 5.71
CA ARG A 288 15.25 0.88 6.13
C ARG A 288 16.37 0.48 5.19
N GLY A 289 17.56 1.05 5.39
CA GLY A 289 18.78 0.59 4.71
C GLY A 289 18.94 1.10 3.28
N TYR A 290 18.26 2.19 2.95
CA TYR A 290 18.48 2.92 1.69
C TYR A 290 19.93 3.41 1.59
N SER A 291 20.50 3.35 0.39
CA SER A 291 21.83 3.87 0.09
C SER A 291 21.75 4.90 -1.03
N GLY A 292 22.71 5.83 -1.06
CA GLY A 292 22.68 6.97 -1.99
C GLY A 292 21.65 8.07 -1.63
N PHE A 293 20.63 7.75 -0.85
CA PHE A 293 19.64 8.69 -0.32
C PHE A 293 19.66 8.73 1.21
N SER A 294 19.51 9.93 1.78
CA SER A 294 19.35 10.15 3.21
C SER A 294 18.08 10.95 3.44
N MET A 295 17.11 10.37 4.14
CA MET A 295 15.87 11.05 4.48
C MET A 295 16.14 12.22 5.43
N PRO A 296 15.57 13.42 5.19
CA PRO A 296 15.63 14.52 6.14
C PRO A 296 14.97 14.15 7.47
N THR A 297 15.58 14.57 8.57
CA THR A 297 15.06 14.39 9.93
C THR A 297 15.04 15.74 10.64
N GLY A 298 13.93 16.12 11.27
CA GLY A 298 13.85 17.35 12.05
C GLY A 298 12.47 17.58 12.66
N ASP A 299 12.43 18.32 13.78
CA ASP A 299 11.17 18.67 14.43
C ASP A 299 10.32 19.55 13.50
N GLY A 300 9.09 19.10 13.21
CA GLY A 300 8.13 19.83 12.40
C GLY A 300 7.42 20.96 13.16
N ALA A 301 6.64 21.75 12.42
CA ALA A 301 5.61 22.61 13.02
C ALA A 301 4.23 21.91 13.03
N HIS A 302 4.09 20.79 12.32
CA HIS A 302 2.88 19.94 12.27
C HIS A 302 1.61 20.76 12.00
N LEU A 303 1.67 21.69 11.02
CA LEU A 303 0.62 22.66 10.71
C LEU A 303 -0.74 22.03 10.33
N VAL A 304 -0.76 20.74 10.01
CA VAL A 304 -1.96 19.93 9.81
C VAL A 304 -2.84 19.85 11.06
N LEU A 305 -2.23 19.76 12.25
CA LEU A 305 -2.94 19.67 13.52
C LEU A 305 -3.71 20.96 13.84
N ASP A 306 -3.19 22.10 13.40
CA ASP A 306 -3.78 23.43 13.60
C ASP A 306 -4.75 23.85 12.47
N LEU A 307 -5.14 22.94 11.57
CA LEU A 307 -6.22 23.19 10.60
C LEU A 307 -7.61 23.24 11.29
N PRO A 308 -8.66 23.77 10.64
CA PRO A 308 -10.03 23.65 11.12
C PRO A 308 -10.48 22.18 11.26
N ALA A 309 -11.24 21.86 12.31
CA ALA A 309 -11.76 20.50 12.54
C ALA A 309 -12.69 19.99 11.42
N ASP A 310 -13.35 20.88 10.68
CA ASP A 310 -14.19 20.56 9.52
C ASP A 310 -13.39 20.41 8.20
N THR A 311 -12.07 20.23 8.26
CA THR A 311 -11.24 20.00 7.07
C THR A 311 -11.65 18.70 6.36
N ALA A 312 -12.11 18.82 5.11
CA ALA A 312 -12.55 17.71 4.29
C ALA A 312 -11.39 16.88 3.72
N ALA A 313 -10.26 17.52 3.41
CA ALA A 313 -9.01 16.81 3.10
C ALA A 313 -7.77 17.64 3.43
N ALA A 314 -6.67 16.98 3.79
CA ALA A 314 -5.38 17.61 4.03
C ALA A 314 -4.22 16.77 3.46
N TRP A 315 -3.15 17.44 3.07
CA TRP A 315 -1.84 16.84 2.83
C TRP A 315 -0.76 17.73 3.45
N SER A 316 0.11 17.17 4.28
CA SER A 316 1.24 17.89 4.87
C SER A 316 2.58 17.20 4.64
N LEU A 317 3.62 18.03 4.69
CA LEU A 317 5.01 17.64 4.58
C LEU A 317 5.86 18.54 5.50
N GLU A 318 6.47 17.94 6.50
CA GLU A 318 7.52 18.54 7.31
C GLU A 318 8.87 18.40 6.61
N ASN A 319 9.84 19.21 7.00
CA ASN A 319 11.21 19.20 6.47
C ASN A 319 11.31 19.39 4.93
N GLY A 320 10.28 19.96 4.28
CA GLY A 320 10.14 20.04 2.82
C GLY A 320 11.29 20.72 2.07
N ALA A 321 11.90 21.74 2.67
CA ALA A 321 13.08 22.45 2.15
C ALA A 321 14.35 21.58 2.12
N ASP A 322 14.43 20.60 3.02
CA ASP A 322 15.53 19.64 3.09
C ASP A 322 15.22 18.39 2.26
N TRP A 323 13.95 18.00 2.11
CA TRP A 323 13.51 17.00 1.12
C TRP A 323 13.86 17.42 -0.31
N VAL A 324 13.61 18.68 -0.68
CA VAL A 324 14.05 19.23 -1.97
C VAL A 324 15.56 19.16 -2.11
N GLN A 325 16.32 19.52 -1.06
CA GLN A 325 17.78 19.46 -1.11
C GLN A 325 18.30 18.02 -1.29
N ALA A 326 17.76 17.06 -0.53
CA ALA A 326 18.14 15.65 -0.61
C ALA A 326 17.81 15.04 -1.98
N ALA A 327 16.63 15.33 -2.54
CA ALA A 327 16.26 14.90 -3.88
C ALA A 327 17.14 15.55 -4.97
N TRP A 328 17.51 16.82 -4.79
CA TRP A 328 18.39 17.55 -5.70
C TRP A 328 19.82 16.98 -5.71
N ASP A 329 20.36 16.70 -4.52
CA ASP A 329 21.70 16.11 -4.37
C ASP A 329 21.74 14.66 -4.91
N LEU A 330 20.68 13.87 -4.69
CA LEU A 330 20.54 12.55 -5.29
C LEU A 330 20.55 12.62 -6.82
N TYR A 331 19.69 13.46 -7.42
CA TYR A 331 19.61 13.56 -8.88
C TYR A 331 20.89 14.15 -9.51
N ALA A 332 21.52 15.13 -8.85
CA ALA A 332 22.82 15.67 -9.26
C ALA A 332 23.98 14.66 -9.15
N SER A 333 23.88 13.67 -8.25
CA SER A 333 24.86 12.57 -8.18
C SER A 333 24.76 11.58 -9.35
N ILE A 334 23.60 11.52 -10.00
CA ILE A 334 23.29 10.65 -11.14
C ILE A 334 23.58 11.37 -12.47
N ASP A 335 23.03 12.58 -12.65
CA ASP A 335 23.18 13.37 -13.88
C ASP A 335 23.40 14.87 -13.56
N GLN A 336 24.66 15.22 -13.25
CA GLN A 336 25.05 16.61 -13.01
C GLN A 336 24.85 17.51 -14.25
N GLU A 337 25.09 17.00 -15.46
CA GLU A 337 24.95 17.81 -16.69
C GLU A 337 23.47 18.14 -16.97
N GLY A 338 22.57 17.19 -16.71
CA GLY A 338 21.12 17.40 -16.74
C GLY A 338 20.64 18.43 -15.71
N VAL A 339 21.14 18.37 -14.48
CA VAL A 339 20.85 19.39 -13.44
C VAL A 339 21.31 20.78 -13.87
N ASP A 340 22.57 20.91 -14.30
CA ASP A 340 23.12 22.20 -14.70
C ASP A 340 22.31 22.81 -15.87
N SER A 341 21.91 21.99 -16.85
CA SER A 341 21.04 22.41 -17.95
C SER A 341 19.65 22.86 -17.47
N PHE A 342 19.03 22.13 -16.53
CA PHE A 342 17.73 22.48 -15.97
C PHE A 342 17.79 23.79 -15.16
N VAL A 343 18.86 23.99 -14.38
CA VAL A 343 19.11 25.25 -13.64
C VAL A 343 19.30 26.42 -14.59
N GLU A 344 20.04 26.27 -15.69
CA GLU A 344 20.20 27.33 -16.70
C GLU A 344 18.85 27.70 -17.35
N GLU A 345 18.02 26.72 -17.71
CA GLU A 345 16.68 26.94 -18.29
C GLU A 345 15.70 27.58 -17.31
N ALA A 346 15.72 27.19 -16.03
CA ALA A 346 14.91 27.79 -14.97
C ALA A 346 15.37 29.23 -14.66
N SER A 347 16.69 29.46 -14.61
CA SER A 347 17.29 30.79 -14.43
C SER A 347 16.93 31.75 -15.57
N ALA A 348 16.85 31.25 -16.81
CA ALA A 348 16.41 32.03 -17.96
C ALA A 348 14.92 32.46 -17.88
N GLN A 349 14.11 31.74 -17.10
CA GLN A 349 12.71 32.07 -16.78
C GLN A 349 12.56 32.90 -15.50
N GLY A 350 13.64 33.12 -14.75
CA GLY A 350 13.68 33.96 -13.55
C GLY A 350 13.64 33.20 -12.22
N PHE A 351 13.71 31.87 -12.22
CA PHE A 351 13.76 31.05 -11.02
C PHE A 351 15.19 30.84 -10.49
N THR A 352 15.34 30.67 -9.19
CA THR A 352 16.58 30.31 -8.49
C THR A 352 16.44 28.90 -7.90
N LEU A 353 16.59 27.87 -8.73
CA LEU A 353 16.48 26.47 -8.28
C LEU A 353 17.79 25.96 -7.65
N PRO A 354 17.74 25.10 -6.61
CA PRO A 354 16.54 24.59 -5.93
C PRO A 354 15.91 25.55 -4.91
N ASP A 355 16.55 26.66 -4.55
CA ASP A 355 16.17 27.52 -3.42
C ASP A 355 14.72 28.06 -3.48
N ASP A 356 14.17 28.33 -4.66
CA ASP A 356 12.76 28.71 -4.81
C ASP A 356 11.79 27.59 -4.38
N LEU A 357 12.10 26.33 -4.74
CA LEU A 357 11.30 25.17 -4.33
C LEU A 357 11.42 24.93 -2.83
N ARG A 358 12.63 25.08 -2.29
CA ARG A 358 12.89 24.99 -0.84
C ARG A 358 12.10 26.06 -0.08
N THR A 359 12.02 27.27 -0.63
CA THR A 359 11.22 28.37 -0.08
C THR A 359 9.72 28.07 -0.11
N VAL A 360 9.21 27.43 -1.18
CA VAL A 360 7.79 27.06 -1.32
C VAL A 360 7.39 25.84 -0.47
N LEU A 361 8.28 24.89 -0.21
CA LEU A 361 7.95 23.77 0.69
C LEU A 361 8.25 24.08 2.17
N GLY A 362 9.18 24.97 2.48
CA GLY A 362 9.45 25.44 3.85
C GLY A 362 9.91 24.32 4.81
N SER A 363 9.83 24.59 6.12
CA SER A 363 10.08 23.58 7.17
C SER A 363 8.84 22.77 7.54
N SER A 364 7.65 23.31 7.29
CA SER A 364 6.36 22.65 7.45
C SER A 364 5.40 23.21 6.43
N LEU A 365 4.77 22.35 5.64
CA LEU A 365 3.77 22.68 4.62
C LEU A 365 2.51 21.89 4.89
N VAL A 366 1.35 22.54 4.77
CA VAL A 366 0.06 21.84 4.61
C VAL A 366 -0.79 22.48 3.52
N LEU A 367 -1.33 21.62 2.67
CA LEU A 367 -2.43 21.91 1.75
C LEU A 367 -3.73 21.44 2.40
N SER A 368 -4.76 22.28 2.40
CA SER A 368 -6.05 22.00 3.03
C SER A 368 -7.22 22.29 2.10
N VAL A 369 -8.19 21.38 2.14
CA VAL A 369 -9.49 21.44 1.47
C VAL A 369 -10.56 21.47 2.55
N GLY A 370 -11.32 22.55 2.61
CA GLY A 370 -12.49 22.67 3.48
C GLY A 370 -13.76 22.10 2.82
N PRO A 371 -14.87 22.08 3.56
CA PRO A 371 -16.11 21.46 3.10
C PRO A 371 -16.73 22.25 1.94
N GLY A 372 -17.46 21.55 1.06
CA GLY A 372 -18.17 22.17 -0.06
C GLY A 372 -17.33 22.55 -1.28
N LEU A 373 -16.11 21.98 -1.44
CA LEU A 373 -15.27 22.23 -2.62
C LEU A 373 -15.98 21.85 -3.93
N VAL A 374 -16.66 20.70 -3.96
CA VAL A 374 -17.27 20.18 -5.18
C VAL A 374 -18.45 21.05 -5.62
N GLU A 375 -19.27 21.50 -4.68
CA GLU A 375 -20.38 22.43 -4.89
C GLU A 375 -19.89 23.79 -5.38
N ALA A 376 -18.74 24.26 -4.87
CA ALA A 376 -18.12 25.51 -5.32
C ALA A 376 -17.59 25.41 -6.77
N VAL A 377 -17.13 24.23 -7.21
CA VAL A 377 -16.68 23.96 -8.57
C VAL A 377 -17.86 23.73 -9.53
N GLU A 378 -18.87 22.95 -9.15
CA GLU A 378 -20.07 22.73 -9.97
C GLU A 378 -20.97 23.97 -10.09
N GLY A 379 -20.94 24.84 -9.07
CA GLY A 379 -21.58 26.14 -9.10
C GLY A 379 -20.93 27.15 -10.07
N MET A 380 -19.79 26.82 -10.69
CA MET A 380 -19.11 27.69 -11.64
C MET A 380 -19.94 27.91 -12.92
N SER A 381 -20.39 29.15 -13.13
CA SER A 381 -21.02 29.55 -14.38
C SER A 381 -19.98 29.76 -15.47
N GLU A 382 -20.16 29.13 -16.64
CA GLU A 382 -19.39 29.45 -17.87
C GLU A 382 -19.48 30.94 -18.29
N THR A 383 -20.40 31.71 -17.70
CA THR A 383 -20.66 33.12 -18.05
C THR A 383 -20.27 34.13 -16.99
N GLU A 384 -19.88 33.71 -15.78
CA GLU A 384 -19.34 34.61 -14.76
C GLU A 384 -17.82 34.52 -14.73
N THR A 385 -17.14 35.68 -14.80
CA THR A 385 -15.67 35.77 -14.82
C THR A 385 -15.05 35.97 -13.43
N SER A 386 -15.84 35.90 -12.36
CA SER A 386 -15.33 35.87 -10.99
C SER A 386 -14.98 34.44 -10.60
N LEU A 387 -13.76 34.23 -10.11
CA LEU A 387 -13.38 32.95 -9.51
C LEU A 387 -14.31 32.63 -8.33
N PRO A 388 -14.80 31.38 -8.18
CA PRO A 388 -15.53 30.97 -7.00
C PRO A 388 -14.64 31.05 -5.76
N GLN A 389 -15.26 31.20 -4.59
CA GLN A 389 -14.55 31.05 -3.32
C GLN A 389 -14.35 29.56 -3.05
N LEU A 390 -13.29 28.98 -3.59
CA LEU A 390 -12.90 27.61 -3.27
C LEU A 390 -12.33 27.56 -1.85
N PRO A 391 -12.72 26.57 -1.01
CA PRO A 391 -12.17 26.35 0.32
C PRO A 391 -10.79 25.68 0.22
N LEU A 392 -9.84 26.33 -0.44
CA LEU A 392 -8.47 25.86 -0.62
C LEU A 392 -7.51 26.82 0.08
N ALA A 393 -6.63 26.26 0.91
CA ALA A 393 -5.56 27.02 1.55
C ALA A 393 -4.25 26.24 1.58
N TYR A 394 -3.18 26.98 1.32
CA TYR A 394 -1.79 26.59 1.48
C TYR A 394 -1.27 27.29 2.73
N ARG A 395 -0.71 26.54 3.69
CA ARG A 395 0.00 27.09 4.85
C ARG A 395 1.42 26.57 4.85
N VAL A 396 2.39 27.43 5.10
CA VAL A 396 3.80 27.05 5.12
C VAL A 396 4.57 27.84 6.18
N GLN A 397 5.48 27.19 6.89
CA GLN A 397 6.49 27.86 7.71
C GLN A 397 7.74 28.13 6.83
N THR A 398 7.94 29.38 6.43
CA THR A 398 9.01 29.79 5.49
C THR A 398 9.22 31.31 5.50
N ASP A 399 10.15 31.80 4.69
CA ASP A 399 10.28 33.24 4.40
C ASP A 399 9.12 33.72 3.51
N ALA A 400 8.10 34.27 4.14
CA ALA A 400 6.92 34.81 3.49
C ALA A 400 7.23 35.95 2.49
N ASP A 401 8.27 36.76 2.72
CA ASP A 401 8.65 37.84 1.79
C ASP A 401 9.25 37.26 0.51
N GLN A 402 9.99 36.15 0.59
CA GLN A 402 10.50 35.42 -0.57
C GLN A 402 9.39 34.74 -1.37
N VAL A 403 8.44 34.03 -0.73
CA VAL A 403 7.27 33.46 -1.43
C VAL A 403 6.47 34.56 -2.15
N ASN A 404 6.25 35.71 -1.49
CA ASN A 404 5.58 36.85 -2.11
C ASN A 404 6.36 37.45 -3.29
N ALA A 405 7.69 37.41 -3.27
CA ALA A 405 8.52 37.83 -4.40
C ALA A 405 8.43 36.85 -5.58
N LEU A 406 8.40 35.54 -5.32
CA LEU A 406 8.20 34.50 -6.35
C LEU A 406 6.83 34.64 -7.03
N LEU A 407 5.76 34.77 -6.26
CA LEU A 407 4.40 34.99 -6.78
C LEU A 407 4.31 36.26 -7.65
N GLN A 408 4.96 37.36 -7.24
CA GLN A 408 5.07 38.56 -8.05
C GLN A 408 5.85 38.34 -9.36
N GLY A 409 6.92 37.54 -9.34
CA GLY A 409 7.67 37.13 -10.54
C GLY A 409 6.81 36.33 -11.53
N LEU A 410 5.93 35.47 -11.01
CA LEU A 410 4.95 34.70 -11.77
C LEU A 410 3.76 35.53 -12.29
N GLY A 411 3.67 36.82 -11.93
CA GLY A 411 2.55 37.69 -12.31
C GLY A 411 1.30 37.54 -11.43
N LEU A 412 1.42 36.92 -10.26
CA LEU A 412 0.41 36.82 -9.22
C LEU A 412 0.75 37.80 -8.07
N PRO A 413 0.41 39.10 -8.17
CA PRO A 413 0.74 40.04 -7.11
C PRO A 413 -0.07 39.76 -5.82
N PRO A 414 0.38 40.22 -4.63
CA PRO A 414 -0.18 39.88 -3.31
C PRO A 414 -1.64 40.31 -3.06
N ASN A 415 -2.32 40.88 -4.06
CA ASN A 415 -3.70 41.31 -4.02
C ASN A 415 -4.65 40.42 -4.84
N GLU A 416 -4.14 39.41 -5.57
CA GLU A 416 -4.95 38.43 -6.30
C GLU A 416 -5.27 37.19 -5.43
N LEU A 417 -4.39 36.89 -4.48
CA LEU A 417 -4.60 35.87 -3.46
C LEU A 417 -4.95 36.54 -2.12
N ALA A 418 -5.83 35.89 -1.35
CA ALA A 418 -5.97 36.21 0.05
C ALA A 418 -4.76 35.66 0.81
N GLN A 419 -4.26 36.43 1.78
CA GLN A 419 -3.05 36.07 2.52
C GLN A 419 -3.10 36.53 3.98
N ARG A 420 -2.42 35.78 4.83
CA ARG A 420 -2.18 36.10 6.24
C ARG A 420 -0.84 35.52 6.68
N THR A 421 -0.14 36.22 7.57
CA THR A 421 1.14 35.76 8.09
C THR A 421 1.17 35.97 9.59
N ASP A 422 1.22 34.87 10.35
CA ASP A 422 1.26 34.86 11.81
C ASP A 422 2.46 34.00 12.25
N ASP A 423 3.25 34.49 13.21
CA ASP A 423 4.34 33.75 13.88
C ASP A 423 5.32 32.97 12.95
N GLY A 424 5.54 33.47 11.73
CA GLY A 424 6.44 32.85 10.73
C GLY A 424 5.77 31.86 9.77
N VAL A 425 4.45 31.68 9.89
CA VAL A 425 3.63 30.86 9.00
C VAL A 425 2.88 31.75 8.01
N LEU A 426 3.09 31.53 6.71
CA LEU A 426 2.32 32.14 5.63
C LEU A 426 1.12 31.26 5.30
N THR A 427 -0.09 31.82 5.34
CA THR A 427 -1.31 31.19 4.82
C THR A 427 -1.77 31.95 3.57
N LEU A 428 -2.02 31.22 2.47
CA LEU A 428 -2.54 31.72 1.19
C LEU A 428 -3.84 30.98 0.83
N GLY A 429 -4.75 31.66 0.13
CA GLY A 429 -5.98 31.05 -0.39
C GLY A 429 -6.74 31.98 -1.34
N LEU A 430 -7.92 31.54 -1.80
CA LEU A 430 -8.75 32.32 -2.74
C LEU A 430 -9.76 33.27 -2.06
N SER A 431 -9.96 33.17 -0.75
CA SER A 431 -10.83 34.09 0.00
C SER A 431 -10.24 34.43 1.36
N GLN A 432 -10.37 35.69 1.78
CA GLN A 432 -9.83 36.13 3.08
C GLN A 432 -10.56 35.48 4.25
N GLY A 433 -11.87 35.21 4.12
CA GLY A 433 -12.62 34.50 5.17
C GLY A 433 -12.10 33.09 5.42
N TYR A 434 -11.78 32.34 4.35
CA TYR A 434 -11.21 31.00 4.48
C TYR A 434 -9.77 31.06 5.01
N VAL A 435 -8.93 31.97 4.50
CA VAL A 435 -7.56 32.20 5.00
C VAL A 435 -7.56 32.56 6.49
N ASP A 436 -8.47 33.43 6.93
CA ASP A 436 -8.55 33.85 8.33
C ASP A 436 -9.04 32.72 9.25
N GLY A 437 -9.98 31.89 8.79
CA GLY A 437 -10.49 30.72 9.51
C GLY A 437 -9.47 29.58 9.59
N VAL A 438 -8.75 29.29 8.51
CA VAL A 438 -7.66 28.31 8.48
C VAL A 438 -6.47 28.76 9.35
N ALA A 439 -6.14 30.06 9.37
CA ALA A 439 -5.06 30.58 10.19
C ALA A 439 -5.42 30.75 11.68
N ALA A 440 -6.70 30.73 12.05
CA ALA A 440 -7.15 30.78 13.45
C ALA A 440 -8.53 30.11 13.62
N PRO A 441 -8.59 28.77 13.59
CA PRO A 441 -9.85 28.04 13.71
C PRO A 441 -10.42 28.10 15.13
N GLU A 442 -11.75 27.94 15.26
CA GLU A 442 -12.41 27.84 16.57
C GLU A 442 -12.21 26.46 17.23
N SER A 443 -12.01 25.42 16.42
CA SER A 443 -11.74 24.03 16.80
C SER A 443 -10.75 23.42 15.81
N ARG A 444 -9.76 22.66 16.29
CA ARG A 444 -8.63 22.20 15.48
C ARG A 444 -8.78 20.75 15.02
N LEU A 445 -8.19 20.42 13.88
CA LEU A 445 -8.17 19.08 13.29
C LEU A 445 -7.42 18.06 14.16
N GLY A 446 -6.31 18.46 14.80
CA GLY A 446 -5.58 17.61 15.75
C GLY A 446 -6.33 17.34 17.06
N ASP A 447 -7.46 18.03 17.31
CA ASP A 447 -8.37 17.73 18.43
C ASP A 447 -9.60 16.91 17.99
N ASP A 448 -9.71 16.55 16.69
CA ASP A 448 -10.83 15.80 16.12
C ASP A 448 -10.65 14.28 16.24
N ALA A 449 -11.76 13.57 16.53
CA ALA A 449 -11.73 12.13 16.78
C ALA A 449 -11.53 11.31 15.49
N THR A 450 -12.19 11.69 14.40
CA THR A 450 -12.10 10.99 13.12
C THR A 450 -10.71 11.18 12.50
N PHE A 451 -10.14 12.39 12.58
CA PHE A 451 -8.75 12.63 12.22
C PHE A 451 -7.77 11.81 13.06
N SER A 452 -7.92 11.79 14.39
CA SER A 452 -7.03 11.06 15.30
C SER A 452 -7.11 9.53 15.13
N ALA A 453 -8.27 9.01 14.73
CA ALA A 453 -8.44 7.60 14.38
C ALA A 453 -7.72 7.28 13.05
N ALA A 454 -7.88 8.14 12.03
CA ALA A 454 -7.36 7.91 10.68
C ALA A 454 -5.85 8.16 10.55
N VAL A 455 -5.30 9.15 11.27
CA VAL A 455 -3.89 9.55 11.18
C VAL A 455 -3.17 9.14 12.48
N ALA A 456 -2.54 7.98 12.45
CA ALA A 456 -1.76 7.46 13.58
C ALA A 456 -0.55 8.35 13.89
N GLU A 457 -0.28 8.63 15.17
CA GLU A 457 0.89 9.38 15.65
C GLU A 457 1.12 10.72 14.90
N ALA A 458 0.04 11.45 14.62
CA ALA A 458 0.08 12.70 13.83
C ALA A 458 0.95 13.83 14.43
N GLU A 459 1.28 13.76 15.73
CA GLU A 459 2.21 14.67 16.40
C GLU A 459 3.69 14.40 16.06
N ASP A 460 4.03 13.18 15.64
CA ASP A 460 5.40 12.75 15.27
C ASP A 460 5.57 12.55 13.75
N ALA A 461 4.51 12.72 12.95
CA ALA A 461 4.51 12.45 11.51
C ALA A 461 5.18 13.56 10.68
N ASP A 462 6.18 13.19 9.87
CA ASP A 462 6.82 14.02 8.84
C ASP A 462 5.94 14.25 7.61
N ALA A 463 4.99 13.34 7.33
CA ALA A 463 4.01 13.53 6.27
C ALA A 463 2.65 12.97 6.68
N VAL A 464 1.59 13.70 6.34
CA VAL A 464 0.20 13.27 6.57
C VAL A 464 -0.60 13.41 5.27
N PHE A 465 -1.46 12.44 5.00
CA PHE A 465 -2.59 12.59 4.08
C PHE A 465 -3.87 12.24 4.84
N TYR A 466 -4.92 13.03 4.66
CA TYR A 466 -6.21 12.82 5.32
C TYR A 466 -7.35 13.18 4.38
N VAL A 467 -8.39 12.36 4.36
CA VAL A 467 -9.67 12.63 3.71
C VAL A 467 -10.78 12.22 4.66
N ASN A 468 -11.62 13.17 5.04
CA ASN A 468 -12.95 12.89 5.58
C ASN A 468 -13.83 12.46 4.40
N VAL A 469 -14.23 11.19 4.38
CA VAL A 469 -14.92 10.57 3.24
C VAL A 469 -16.40 10.95 3.24
N ASN A 470 -16.98 11.22 4.42
CA ASN A 470 -18.39 11.58 4.60
C ASN A 470 -18.75 12.90 3.88
N GLU A 471 -17.78 13.80 3.72
CA GLU A 471 -17.93 15.04 2.93
C GLU A 471 -18.15 14.79 1.42
N TYR A 472 -17.98 13.56 0.93
CA TYR A 472 -18.04 13.20 -0.49
C TYR A 472 -19.00 12.04 -0.83
N GLU A 473 -19.71 11.47 0.14
CA GLU A 473 -20.67 10.34 -0.01
C GLU A 473 -21.60 10.47 -1.22
N ASP A 474 -22.32 11.60 -1.29
CA ASP A 474 -23.26 11.95 -2.37
C ASP A 474 -22.64 11.90 -3.78
N ARG A 475 -21.30 11.86 -3.89
CA ARG A 475 -20.56 11.89 -5.14
C ARG A 475 -20.04 10.52 -5.55
N TYR A 476 -19.48 9.74 -4.63
CA TYR A 476 -18.86 8.45 -4.96
C TYR A 476 -19.83 7.27 -4.84
N LEU A 477 -20.75 7.26 -3.86
CA LEU A 477 -21.71 6.18 -3.67
C LEU A 477 -22.60 5.92 -4.91
N PRO A 478 -23.06 6.94 -5.67
CA PRO A 478 -23.82 6.71 -6.90
C PRO A 478 -23.01 6.14 -8.07
N LEU A 479 -21.67 6.13 -7.98
CA LEU A 479 -20.77 5.55 -9.00
C LEU A 479 -20.51 4.06 -8.77
N VAL A 480 -20.70 3.58 -7.54
CA VAL A 480 -20.62 2.17 -7.18
C VAL A 480 -21.93 1.52 -7.62
N GLU A 481 -21.92 0.66 -8.64
CA GLU A 481 -23.13 -0.02 -9.12
C GLU A 481 -23.55 -1.19 -8.22
N ASP A 482 -22.56 -1.89 -7.67
CA ASP A 482 -22.74 -3.01 -6.73
C ASP A 482 -23.37 -2.53 -5.40
N GLU A 483 -24.40 -3.22 -4.93
CA GLU A 483 -25.14 -2.76 -3.73
C GLU A 483 -24.37 -3.04 -2.44
N ASP A 484 -23.59 -4.11 -2.39
CA ASP A 484 -22.87 -4.54 -1.19
C ASP A 484 -21.57 -3.73 -1.02
N ALA A 485 -20.83 -3.50 -2.10
CA ALA A 485 -19.69 -2.58 -2.09
C ALA A 485 -20.11 -1.13 -1.74
N ARG A 486 -21.32 -0.70 -2.13
CA ARG A 486 -21.86 0.61 -1.74
C ARG A 486 -22.19 0.65 -0.25
N GLY A 487 -22.86 -0.38 0.28
CA GLY A 487 -23.21 -0.48 1.70
C GLY A 487 -22.01 -0.56 2.65
N ALA A 488 -20.90 -1.16 2.20
CA ALA A 488 -19.63 -1.15 2.92
C ALA A 488 -18.95 0.23 2.90
N LEU A 489 -19.01 0.94 1.77
CA LEU A 489 -18.43 2.29 1.66
C LEU A 489 -19.28 3.36 2.39
N GLU A 490 -20.59 3.17 2.53
CA GLU A 490 -21.50 3.98 3.36
C GLU A 490 -21.13 4.04 4.85
N GLN A 491 -20.11 3.29 5.30
CA GLN A 491 -19.61 3.29 6.67
C GLN A 491 -18.18 3.82 6.80
N LEU A 492 -17.53 4.23 5.71
CA LEU A 492 -16.16 4.70 5.73
C LEU A 492 -16.12 6.20 6.11
N ALA A 493 -15.85 6.49 7.38
CA ALA A 493 -15.71 7.85 7.91
C ALA A 493 -14.56 8.62 7.26
N ALA A 494 -13.38 7.99 7.20
CA ALA A 494 -12.16 8.65 6.75
C ALA A 494 -11.08 7.68 6.26
N VAL A 495 -10.15 8.23 5.48
CA VAL A 495 -8.88 7.60 5.13
C VAL A 495 -7.73 8.50 5.56
N GLY A 496 -6.76 7.93 6.26
CA GLY A 496 -5.57 8.64 6.72
C GLY A 496 -4.29 7.87 6.42
N VAL A 497 -3.22 8.62 6.15
CA VAL A 497 -1.85 8.11 6.07
C VAL A 497 -0.96 9.00 6.92
N SER A 498 -0.10 8.41 7.73
CA SER A 498 1.03 9.07 8.37
C SER A 498 2.35 8.38 8.03
N THR A 499 3.41 9.16 7.93
CA THR A 499 4.80 8.69 7.74
C THR A 499 5.72 9.40 8.72
N GLU A 500 6.58 8.64 9.41
CA GLU A 500 7.60 9.09 10.37
C GLU A 500 8.99 8.77 9.79
N VAL A 501 9.90 9.75 9.73
CA VAL A 501 11.32 9.52 9.43
C VAL A 501 12.10 9.34 10.74
N VAL A 502 12.17 8.09 11.19
CA VAL A 502 12.86 7.69 12.43
C VAL A 502 14.34 8.11 12.40
N ASP A 503 15.01 7.88 11.27
CA ASP A 503 16.36 8.34 10.99
C ASP A 503 16.62 8.44 9.48
N ALA A 504 17.79 8.98 9.09
CA ALA A 504 18.15 9.20 7.69
C ALA A 504 18.08 7.95 6.78
N GLY A 505 18.15 6.76 7.36
CA GLY A 505 18.04 5.49 6.66
C GLY A 505 16.79 4.67 7.00
N THR A 506 15.88 5.15 7.86
CA THR A 506 14.74 4.39 8.40
C THR A 506 13.46 5.24 8.47
N SER A 507 12.34 4.72 7.97
CA SER A 507 11.02 5.34 8.13
C SER A 507 9.94 4.32 8.49
N ARG A 508 8.82 4.81 9.04
CA ARG A 508 7.59 4.06 9.29
C ARG A 508 6.43 4.73 8.57
N PHE A 509 5.42 3.96 8.20
CA PHE A 509 4.16 4.48 7.67
C PHE A 509 2.98 3.72 8.27
N THR A 510 1.83 4.40 8.36
CA THR A 510 0.55 3.80 8.72
C THR A 510 -0.53 4.37 7.82
N LEU A 511 -1.23 3.49 7.10
CA LEU A 511 -2.47 3.79 6.35
C LEU A 511 -3.65 3.22 7.15
N ARG A 512 -4.70 4.02 7.35
CA ARG A 512 -5.96 3.56 7.94
C ARG A 512 -7.16 3.95 7.11
N PHE A 513 -8.08 3.00 7.00
CA PHE A 513 -9.47 3.22 6.62
C PHE A 513 -10.28 3.11 7.90
N VAL A 514 -11.03 4.14 8.27
CA VAL A 514 -11.74 4.23 9.56
C VAL A 514 -13.24 4.21 9.32
N ALA A 515 -13.95 3.38 10.08
CA ALA A 515 -15.41 3.29 10.06
C ALA A 515 -16.07 4.38 10.91
N ASP A 516 -17.32 4.74 10.59
CA ASP A 516 -18.14 5.66 11.36
C ASP A 516 -18.41 5.18 12.80
N GLU A 517 -18.56 6.14 13.73
CA GLU A 517 -19.03 5.88 15.10
C GLU A 517 -20.57 5.68 15.13
N GLU A 518 -21.06 4.59 15.74
CA GLU A 518 -22.50 4.27 15.96
C GLU A 518 -23.24 5.21 16.95
#